data_AF-A0A1Y4HZU4-F1
#
_entry.id   AF-A0A1Y4HZU4-F1
#
_cell.length_a   1.000
_cell.length_b   1.000
_cell.length_c   1.000
_cell.angle_alpha   90.00
_cell.angle_beta   90.00
_cell.angle_gamma   90.00
#
_symmetry.space_group_name_H-M   'P 1'
#
loop_
_entity.id
_entity.type
_entity.pdbx_description
1 polymer ?
#
loop_
_entity_poly.entity_id
_entity_poly.type
_entity_poly.pdbx_seq_one_letter_code
_entity_poly.pdbx_strand_id
1 'polypeptide(L)'
;MSWATCWQRWSQQRLTADRGEGVIMGCNEGRSATAEPLGIPADARAWVEVDPSALAANYRRIVRVLPCGCEAMAVLKADAYGHGAAAAARALGGAGCRSACVATLQEAVQLREAGFPGSVLVLGWTPPELVPVAVRYRVALAAADEEHARALAASAERSDVEAVVHLAVDTGMHRLGIAWDDPDAVIRAFRLPGARVRGVFSHLAAADGATARDQRATTVQIQRFSRLASELRRRGLTFCAHLASSYGTLRYPCACFDAVRVGIALYGVSSAPDEPLPAELGLEPVLSLRARVACVRRVPAGEGVGYGLLDSTPAERCIATVAIGYADGVPRSLSGSASVLVSGARCPVVGRICMDQLMVDVTGVGGVSPGDVATLIGRDGAGEIRVEEVAKAAGTISNEVLSRLGERLPRVVAASAVSG
;
A
#
# COMPACT_ATOMS: atom_id res chain seq x y z
N MET A 1 -7.89 -34.27 6.92
CA MET A 1 -8.96 -33.39 6.41
C MET A 1 -8.67 -33.12 4.95
N SER A 2 -9.63 -33.35 4.04
CA SER A 2 -9.34 -33.38 2.60
C SER A 2 -9.16 -31.97 2.01
N TRP A 3 -8.28 -31.86 1.01
CA TRP A 3 -8.02 -30.66 0.21
C TRP A 3 -9.29 -29.98 -0.35
N ALA A 4 -10.34 -30.76 -0.62
CA ALA A 4 -11.61 -30.23 -1.15
C ALA A 4 -12.44 -29.47 -0.10
N THR A 5 -12.31 -29.83 1.18
CA THR A 5 -13.17 -29.31 2.25
C THR A 5 -12.76 -27.90 2.70
N CYS A 6 -11.48 -27.55 2.57
CA CYS A 6 -10.98 -26.19 2.84
C CYS A 6 -11.37 -25.21 1.71
N TRP A 7 -11.41 -25.69 0.46
CA TRP A 7 -11.80 -24.90 -0.72
C TRP A 7 -13.31 -24.60 -0.78
N GLN A 8 -14.17 -25.58 -0.47
CA GLN A 8 -15.62 -25.38 -0.51
C GLN A 8 -16.10 -24.31 0.48
N ARG A 9 -15.50 -24.24 1.68
CA ARG A 9 -15.80 -23.18 2.66
C ARG A 9 -15.40 -21.77 2.18
N TRP A 10 -14.40 -21.67 1.30
CA TRP A 10 -13.92 -20.41 0.76
C TRP A 10 -14.76 -19.91 -0.43
N SER A 11 -15.17 -20.83 -1.32
CA SER A 11 -15.92 -20.47 -2.55
C SER A 11 -17.36 -19.95 -2.32
N GLN A 12 -18.02 -20.34 -1.23
CA GLN A 12 -19.42 -19.99 -0.97
C GLN A 12 -19.64 -18.53 -0.52
N GLN A 13 -18.59 -17.81 -0.11
CA GLN A 13 -18.73 -16.42 0.38
C GLN A 13 -18.82 -15.36 -0.74
N ARG A 14 -18.66 -15.72 -2.02
CA ARG A 14 -18.55 -14.76 -3.14
C ARG A 14 -19.74 -14.66 -4.10
N LEU A 15 -20.80 -15.46 -3.96
CA LEU A 15 -21.80 -15.64 -5.04
C LEU A 15 -23.17 -14.98 -4.83
N THR A 16 -23.30 -13.97 -3.96
CA THR A 16 -24.56 -13.23 -3.81
C THR A 16 -24.35 -11.73 -3.89
N ALA A 17 -24.33 -11.18 -5.12
CA ALA A 17 -24.88 -9.86 -5.47
C ALA A 17 -24.51 -9.49 -6.91
N ASP A 18 -25.36 -9.85 -7.89
CA ASP A 18 -25.46 -9.09 -9.15
C ASP A 18 -26.74 -9.45 -9.90
N ARG A 19 -27.67 -8.48 -10.05
CA ARG A 19 -28.83 -8.28 -11.00
C ARG A 19 -29.71 -7.19 -10.36
N GLY A 20 -30.17 -6.08 -10.96
CA GLY A 20 -30.08 -5.47 -12.28
C GLY A 20 -31.06 -4.27 -12.35
N GLU A 21 -30.74 -3.31 -13.22
CA GLU A 21 -31.59 -2.39 -14.02
C GLU A 21 -32.49 -1.29 -13.39
N GLY A 22 -32.42 -0.08 -13.99
CA GLY A 22 -33.42 0.99 -13.92
C GLY A 22 -32.90 2.39 -14.29
N VAL A 23 -33.02 2.77 -15.57
CA VAL A 23 -32.68 4.11 -16.12
C VAL A 23 -33.86 5.07 -15.97
N ILE A 24 -33.64 6.31 -15.49
CA ILE A 24 -34.51 7.47 -15.78
C ILE A 24 -33.64 8.72 -16.02
N MET A 25 -33.80 9.31 -17.21
CA MET A 25 -33.21 10.58 -17.66
C MET A 25 -33.93 11.78 -17.05
N GLY A 26 -33.17 12.79 -16.62
CA GLY A 26 -33.67 14.13 -16.30
C GLY A 26 -32.62 15.17 -16.65
N CYS A 27 -32.94 16.04 -17.60
CA CYS A 27 -32.10 17.13 -18.08
C CYS A 27 -31.88 18.19 -16.99
N ASN A 28 -30.64 18.67 -16.83
CA ASN A 28 -30.39 19.98 -16.27
C ASN A 28 -29.11 20.58 -16.89
N GLU A 29 -29.28 21.65 -17.65
CA GLU A 29 -28.20 22.38 -18.32
C GLU A 29 -27.48 23.33 -17.35
N GLY A 30 -26.17 23.49 -17.55
CA GLY A 30 -25.43 24.65 -17.04
C GLY A 30 -24.55 24.41 -15.80
N ARG A 31 -23.61 23.46 -15.85
CA ARG A 31 -22.39 23.52 -15.03
C ARG A 31 -21.18 23.12 -15.89
N SER A 32 -20.08 23.83 -15.74
CA SER A 32 -18.76 23.46 -16.27
C SER A 32 -18.42 22.07 -15.75
N ALA A 33 -18.60 21.05 -16.57
CA ALA A 33 -18.32 19.67 -16.24
C ALA A 33 -16.80 19.47 -16.11
N THR A 34 -16.30 19.40 -14.88
CA THR A 34 -15.08 18.64 -14.62
C THR A 34 -15.41 17.20 -15.02
N ALA A 35 -14.68 16.65 -16.00
CA ALA A 35 -14.93 15.30 -16.49
C ALA A 35 -15.01 14.33 -15.31
N GLU A 36 -16.17 13.71 -15.09
CA GLU A 36 -16.30 12.70 -14.04
C GLU A 36 -15.31 11.57 -14.35
N PRO A 37 -14.47 11.16 -13.39
CA PRO A 37 -13.56 10.04 -13.57
C PRO A 37 -14.30 8.81 -14.09
N LEU A 38 -13.70 8.16 -15.09
CA LEU A 38 -14.25 6.95 -15.69
C LEU A 38 -14.46 5.89 -14.60
N GLY A 39 -15.71 5.46 -14.42
CA GLY A 39 -16.04 4.33 -13.57
C GLY A 39 -16.31 4.65 -12.10
N ILE A 40 -16.59 5.90 -11.73
CA ILE A 40 -17.23 6.19 -10.44
C ILE A 40 -18.64 5.58 -10.46
N PRO A 41 -18.97 4.63 -9.57
CA PRO A 41 -20.35 4.15 -9.45
C PRO A 41 -21.28 5.31 -9.08
N ALA A 42 -22.43 5.42 -9.75
CA ALA A 42 -23.39 6.51 -9.50
C ALA A 42 -23.87 6.55 -8.03
N ASP A 43 -23.85 5.41 -7.36
CA ASP A 43 -24.20 5.20 -5.96
C ASP A 43 -23.00 5.31 -4.99
N ALA A 44 -21.78 5.58 -5.49
CA ALA A 44 -20.61 5.73 -4.63
C ALA A 44 -20.69 7.01 -3.80
N ARG A 45 -20.84 6.84 -2.49
CA ARG A 45 -20.77 7.94 -1.50
C ARG A 45 -19.35 8.42 -1.22
N ALA A 46 -18.37 7.54 -1.38
CA ALA A 46 -16.95 7.77 -1.16
C ALA A 46 -16.15 6.75 -1.96
N TRP A 47 -14.98 7.12 -2.46
CA TRP A 47 -14.17 6.27 -3.34
C TRP A 47 -12.69 6.64 -3.30
N VAL A 48 -11.88 5.72 -3.82
CA VAL A 48 -10.45 5.89 -4.02
C VAL A 48 -10.19 5.96 -5.52
N GLU A 49 -9.60 7.06 -5.99
CA GLU A 49 -9.10 7.16 -7.36
C GLU A 49 -7.63 6.76 -7.41
N VAL A 50 -7.29 5.94 -8.39
CA VAL A 50 -5.94 5.40 -8.58
C VAL A 50 -5.48 5.72 -9.99
N ASP A 51 -4.31 6.36 -10.12
CA ASP A 51 -3.68 6.66 -11.41
C ASP A 51 -2.67 5.56 -11.79
N PRO A 52 -3.05 4.58 -12.63
CA PRO A 52 -2.14 3.52 -13.07
C PRO A 52 -0.96 4.05 -13.91
N SER A 53 -1.12 5.20 -14.58
CA SER A 53 -0.08 5.84 -15.37
C SER A 53 0.98 6.44 -14.46
N ALA A 54 0.59 7.13 -13.39
CA ALA A 54 1.50 7.62 -12.36
C ALA A 54 2.25 6.47 -11.69
N LEU A 55 1.55 5.37 -11.35
CA LEU A 55 2.18 4.17 -10.77
C LEU A 55 3.25 3.58 -11.71
N ALA A 56 2.92 3.44 -13.00
CA ALA A 56 3.84 2.95 -14.01
C ALA A 56 5.02 3.91 -14.24
N ALA A 57 4.78 5.23 -14.23
CA ALA A 57 5.82 6.24 -14.36
C ALA A 57 6.79 6.24 -13.17
N ASN A 58 6.28 6.16 -11.94
CA ASN A 58 7.07 6.02 -10.72
C ASN A 58 7.94 4.77 -10.76
N TYR A 59 7.38 3.63 -11.16
CA TYR A 59 8.16 2.39 -11.34
C TYR A 59 9.36 2.61 -12.28
N ARG A 60 9.12 3.18 -13.46
CA ARG A 60 10.19 3.43 -14.46
C ARG A 60 11.23 4.44 -13.95
N ARG A 61 10.81 5.50 -13.25
CA ARG A 61 11.71 6.48 -12.65
C ARG A 61 12.64 5.83 -11.62
N ILE A 62 12.10 4.95 -10.78
CA ILE A 62 12.88 4.22 -9.79
C ILE A 62 13.84 3.23 -10.46
N VAL A 63 13.39 2.47 -11.47
CA VAL A 63 14.28 1.55 -12.20
C VAL A 63 15.46 2.27 -12.85
N ARG A 64 15.27 3.48 -13.37
CA ARG A 64 16.34 4.27 -14.03
C ARG A 64 17.48 4.66 -13.11
N VAL A 65 17.25 4.78 -11.80
CA VAL A 65 18.30 5.19 -10.85
C VAL A 65 18.95 4.01 -10.14
N LEU A 66 18.50 2.77 -10.43
CA LEU A 66 19.13 1.58 -9.86
C LEU A 66 20.47 1.27 -10.54
N PRO A 67 21.43 0.67 -9.79
CA PRO A 67 22.65 0.14 -10.39
C PRO A 67 22.36 -0.85 -11.52
N CYS A 68 23.25 -0.92 -12.50
CA CYS A 68 23.14 -1.88 -13.60
C CYS A 68 23.01 -3.32 -13.07
N GLY A 69 22.01 -4.05 -13.56
CA GLY A 69 21.72 -5.42 -13.14
C GLY A 69 20.90 -5.56 -11.85
N CYS A 70 20.60 -4.47 -11.14
CA CYS A 70 19.75 -4.49 -9.97
C CYS A 70 18.26 -4.51 -10.35
N GLU A 71 17.50 -5.50 -9.87
CA GLU A 71 16.07 -5.63 -10.16
C GLU A 71 15.20 -4.86 -9.15
N ALA A 72 14.15 -4.18 -9.64
CA ALA A 72 13.11 -3.58 -8.80
C ALA A 72 11.94 -4.56 -8.56
N MET A 73 11.84 -5.09 -7.34
CA MET A 73 10.67 -5.86 -6.89
C MET A 73 9.58 -4.92 -6.36
N ALA A 74 8.40 -4.90 -7.00
CA ALA A 74 7.28 -4.08 -6.57
C ALA A 74 6.57 -4.69 -5.35
N VAL A 75 6.43 -3.93 -4.26
CA VAL A 75 5.76 -4.41 -3.04
C VAL A 75 4.27 -4.07 -3.09
N LEU A 76 3.42 -5.08 -3.26
CA LEU A 76 1.97 -4.98 -3.48
C LEU A 76 1.12 -5.57 -2.34
N LYS A 77 1.71 -5.76 -1.15
CA LYS A 77 0.99 -6.21 0.05
C LYS A 77 -0.07 -5.20 0.50
N ALA A 78 -1.01 -5.67 1.32
CA ALA A 78 -2.14 -4.91 1.86
C ALA A 78 -2.91 -4.18 0.75
N ASP A 79 -3.35 -4.94 -0.25
CA ASP A 79 -4.06 -4.43 -1.43
C ASP A 79 -3.29 -3.31 -2.16
N ALA A 80 -2.00 -3.53 -2.43
CA ALA A 80 -1.08 -2.51 -2.94
C ALA A 80 -1.13 -1.21 -2.11
N TYR A 81 -1.00 -1.34 -0.78
CA TYR A 81 -1.10 -0.21 0.15
C TYR A 81 -2.43 0.55 -0.03
N GLY A 82 -3.55 -0.18 -0.20
CA GLY A 82 -4.88 0.37 -0.41
C GLY A 82 -5.20 0.86 -1.84
N HIS A 83 -4.27 0.76 -2.78
CA HIS A 83 -4.44 1.21 -4.18
C HIS A 83 -5.10 0.17 -5.10
N GLY A 84 -5.44 -1.02 -4.61
CA GLY A 84 -5.99 -2.10 -5.43
C GLY A 84 -4.89 -2.96 -6.07
N ALA A 85 -4.62 -4.12 -5.48
CA ALA A 85 -3.54 -5.03 -5.88
C ALA A 85 -3.68 -5.53 -7.32
N ALA A 86 -4.89 -5.86 -7.77
CA ALA A 86 -5.11 -6.36 -9.13
C ALA A 86 -4.83 -5.29 -10.20
N ALA A 87 -5.30 -4.06 -9.99
CA ALA A 87 -5.06 -2.94 -10.90
C ALA A 87 -3.57 -2.57 -10.92
N ALA A 88 -2.94 -2.47 -9.74
CA ALA A 88 -1.52 -2.21 -9.60
C ALA A 88 -0.66 -3.28 -10.30
N ALA A 89 -1.00 -4.56 -10.13
CA ALA A 89 -0.29 -5.67 -10.77
C ALA A 89 -0.33 -5.58 -12.30
N ARG A 90 -1.48 -5.23 -12.90
CA ARG A 90 -1.60 -5.04 -14.35
C ARG A 90 -0.80 -3.83 -14.83
N ALA A 91 -0.94 -2.69 -14.17
CA ALA A 91 -0.23 -1.47 -14.52
C ALA A 91 1.31 -1.66 -14.48
N LEU A 92 1.80 -2.28 -13.41
CA LEU A 92 3.23 -2.56 -13.24
C LEU A 92 3.73 -3.64 -14.21
N GLY A 93 2.93 -4.69 -14.45
CA GLY A 93 3.23 -5.71 -15.45
C GLY A 93 3.42 -5.10 -16.85
N GLY A 94 2.51 -4.19 -17.24
CA GLY A 94 2.60 -3.41 -18.48
C GLY A 94 3.76 -2.42 -18.50
N ALA A 95 4.19 -1.91 -17.34
CA ALA A 95 5.37 -1.06 -17.20
C ALA A 95 6.71 -1.81 -17.28
N GLY A 96 6.69 -3.15 -17.37
CA GLY A 96 7.88 -3.99 -17.45
C GLY A 96 8.30 -4.63 -16.13
N CYS A 97 7.52 -4.49 -15.06
CA CYS A 97 7.82 -5.15 -13.78
C CYS A 97 7.73 -6.67 -13.89
N ARG A 98 8.76 -7.37 -13.40
CA ARG A 98 8.86 -8.84 -13.45
C ARG A 98 9.09 -9.51 -12.10
N SER A 99 9.09 -8.74 -11.01
CA SER A 99 9.11 -9.29 -9.66
C SER A 99 8.23 -8.47 -8.72
N ALA A 100 7.43 -9.17 -7.92
CA ALA A 100 6.56 -8.56 -6.92
C ALA A 100 6.71 -9.23 -5.56
N CYS A 101 6.46 -8.48 -4.50
CA CYS A 101 6.42 -8.95 -3.13
C CYS A 101 5.04 -8.70 -2.51
N VAL A 102 4.53 -9.66 -1.75
CA VAL A 102 3.30 -9.54 -0.96
C VAL A 102 3.53 -10.04 0.47
N ALA A 103 2.56 -9.87 1.37
CA ALA A 103 2.68 -10.34 2.75
C ALA A 103 2.12 -11.76 2.94
N THR A 104 1.12 -12.15 2.17
CA THR A 104 0.42 -13.44 2.33
C THR A 104 0.32 -14.23 1.04
N LEU A 105 0.10 -15.54 1.15
CA LEU A 105 -0.14 -16.40 -0.01
C LEU A 105 -1.44 -16.02 -0.74
N GLN A 106 -2.45 -15.56 0.00
CA GLN A 106 -3.73 -15.11 -0.57
C GLN A 106 -3.54 -13.91 -1.50
N GLU A 107 -2.76 -12.92 -1.07
CA GLU A 107 -2.38 -11.80 -1.94
C GLU A 107 -1.59 -12.28 -3.17
N ALA A 108 -0.68 -13.25 -3.00
CA ALA A 108 0.10 -13.78 -4.12
C ALA A 108 -0.80 -14.47 -5.17
N VAL A 109 -1.82 -15.20 -4.72
CA VAL A 109 -2.84 -15.80 -5.58
C VAL A 109 -3.64 -14.73 -6.30
N GLN A 110 -4.07 -13.66 -5.62
CA GLN A 110 -4.78 -12.54 -6.25
C GLN A 110 -3.94 -11.88 -7.37
N LEU A 111 -2.64 -11.70 -7.16
CA LEU A 111 -1.72 -11.20 -8.20
C LEU A 111 -1.65 -12.13 -9.41
N ARG A 112 -1.66 -13.45 -9.17
CA ARG A 112 -1.66 -14.46 -10.25
C ARG A 112 -2.97 -14.44 -11.03
N GLU A 113 -4.10 -14.40 -10.35
CA GLU A 113 -5.43 -14.28 -10.96
C GLU A 113 -5.60 -12.95 -11.73
N ALA A 114 -4.94 -11.88 -11.27
CA ALA A 114 -4.88 -10.60 -11.97
C ALA A 114 -3.98 -10.61 -13.22
N GLY A 115 -3.23 -11.69 -13.46
CA GLY A 115 -2.38 -11.86 -14.63
C GLY A 115 -0.96 -11.28 -14.49
N PHE A 116 -0.43 -11.12 -13.26
CA PHE A 116 0.94 -10.61 -13.08
C PHE A 116 1.97 -11.54 -13.75
N PRO A 117 2.82 -11.04 -14.68
CA PRO A 117 3.64 -11.89 -15.54
C PRO A 117 4.94 -12.39 -14.89
N GLY A 118 5.29 -11.87 -13.71
CA GLY A 118 6.62 -12.04 -13.10
C GLY A 118 6.69 -13.02 -11.92
N SER A 119 7.82 -13.03 -11.22
CA SER A 119 7.98 -13.73 -9.95
C SER A 119 7.15 -13.07 -8.84
N VAL A 120 6.63 -13.85 -7.89
CA VAL A 120 5.91 -13.33 -6.72
C VAL A 120 6.50 -13.99 -5.49
N LEU A 121 6.95 -13.17 -4.54
CA LEU A 121 7.50 -13.59 -3.25
C LEU A 121 6.54 -13.20 -2.12
N VAL A 122 6.18 -14.17 -1.28
CA VAL A 122 5.52 -13.92 0.00
C VAL A 122 6.58 -13.62 1.04
N LEU A 123 6.59 -12.40 1.58
CA LEU A 123 7.55 -11.94 2.59
C LEU A 123 7.19 -12.37 4.02
N GLY A 124 5.92 -12.69 4.27
CA GLY A 124 5.42 -13.12 5.56
C GLY A 124 5.58 -14.61 5.80
N TRP A 125 5.21 -15.05 7.01
CA TRP A 125 5.13 -16.46 7.35
C TRP A 125 4.00 -17.14 6.58
N THR A 126 4.27 -18.33 6.04
CA THR A 126 3.28 -19.15 5.34
C THR A 126 3.23 -20.52 6.00
N PRO A 127 2.06 -21.03 6.41
CA PRO A 127 1.96 -22.38 6.96
C PRO A 127 2.56 -23.43 6.01
N PRO A 128 3.42 -24.36 6.49
CA PRO A 128 4.07 -25.35 5.64
C PRO A 128 3.11 -26.21 4.82
N GLU A 129 1.92 -26.52 5.34
CA GLU A 129 0.86 -27.25 4.64
C GLU A 129 0.38 -26.57 3.35
N LEU A 130 0.64 -25.27 3.18
CA LEU A 130 0.29 -24.51 1.98
C LEU A 130 1.39 -24.50 0.90
N VAL A 131 2.52 -25.16 1.13
CA VAL A 131 3.59 -25.30 0.12
C VAL A 131 3.06 -25.79 -1.25
N PRO A 132 2.20 -26.83 -1.34
CA PRO A 132 1.70 -27.28 -2.64
C PRO A 132 0.83 -26.22 -3.35
N VAL A 133 0.13 -25.38 -2.58
CA VAL A 133 -0.62 -24.24 -3.14
C VAL A 133 0.35 -23.20 -3.70
N ALA A 134 1.38 -22.84 -2.94
CA ALA A 134 2.39 -21.90 -3.40
C ALA A 134 3.08 -22.36 -4.69
N VAL A 135 3.47 -23.64 -4.78
CA VAL A 135 4.07 -24.22 -5.99
C VAL A 135 3.08 -24.19 -7.16
N ARG A 136 1.81 -24.60 -6.95
CA ARG A 136 0.77 -24.55 -7.99
C ARG A 136 0.60 -23.15 -8.58
N TYR A 137 0.66 -22.11 -7.76
CA TYR A 137 0.56 -20.72 -8.18
C TYR A 137 1.91 -20.08 -8.56
N ARG A 138 3.00 -20.86 -8.61
CA ARG A 138 4.36 -20.38 -8.94
C ARG A 138 4.78 -19.20 -8.04
N VAL A 139 4.57 -19.36 -6.73
CA VAL A 139 4.87 -18.37 -5.69
C VAL A 139 6.08 -18.84 -4.89
N ALA A 140 7.04 -17.94 -4.68
CA ALA A 140 8.15 -18.15 -3.78
C ALA A 140 7.76 -17.76 -2.34
N LEU A 141 8.31 -18.47 -1.36
CA LEU A 141 8.02 -18.25 0.07
C LEU A 141 9.26 -17.76 0.81
N ALA A 142 9.10 -16.79 1.71
CA ALA A 142 10.13 -16.46 2.68
C ALA A 142 10.18 -17.52 3.79
N ALA A 143 11.37 -18.08 4.04
CA ALA A 143 11.62 -18.82 5.27
C ALA A 143 11.82 -17.82 6.42
N ALA A 144 11.07 -18.01 7.50
CA ALA A 144 11.04 -17.11 8.65
C ALA A 144 12.26 -17.28 9.56
N ASP A 145 12.79 -18.50 9.62
CA ASP A 145 13.96 -18.93 10.38
C ASP A 145 14.40 -20.31 9.84
N GLU A 146 15.39 -20.95 10.49
CA GLU A 146 15.92 -22.27 10.09
C GLU A 146 14.88 -23.40 10.29
N GLU A 147 14.03 -23.32 11.31
CA GLU A 147 13.00 -24.34 11.57
C GLU A 147 11.88 -24.27 10.53
N HIS A 148 11.43 -23.06 10.21
CA HIS A 148 10.45 -22.83 9.17
C HIS A 148 10.99 -23.27 7.80
N ALA A 149 12.27 -23.01 7.48
CA ALA A 149 12.90 -23.53 6.26
C ALA A 149 12.81 -25.06 6.18
N ARG A 150 13.15 -25.76 7.28
CA ARG A 150 13.02 -27.24 7.38
C ARG A 150 11.59 -27.71 7.21
N ALA A 151 10.62 -27.02 7.80
CA ALA A 151 9.21 -27.37 7.71
C ALA A 151 8.66 -27.18 6.28
N LEU A 152 9.04 -26.11 5.59
CA LEU A 152 8.69 -25.86 4.18
C LEU A 152 9.26 -26.96 3.28
N ALA A 153 10.55 -27.27 3.43
CA ALA A 153 11.25 -28.34 2.72
C ALA A 153 10.56 -29.70 2.91
N ALA A 154 10.32 -30.11 4.16
CA ALA A 154 9.66 -31.37 4.47
C ALA A 154 8.21 -31.45 3.94
N SER A 155 7.50 -30.32 3.88
CA SER A 155 6.16 -30.27 3.27
C SER A 155 6.20 -30.46 1.76
N ALA A 156 7.22 -29.90 1.11
CA ALA A 156 7.48 -30.07 -0.31
C ALA A 156 7.74 -31.54 -0.65
N GLU A 157 8.63 -32.20 0.10
CA GLU A 157 8.94 -33.63 -0.05
C GLU A 157 7.70 -34.52 0.14
N ARG A 158 6.92 -34.31 1.20
CA ARG A 158 5.68 -35.07 1.45
C ARG A 158 4.64 -34.93 0.34
N SER A 159 4.70 -33.83 -0.40
CA SER A 159 3.73 -33.51 -1.45
C SER A 159 4.28 -33.72 -2.86
N ASP A 160 5.50 -34.28 -2.98
CA ASP A 160 6.21 -34.49 -4.24
C ASP A 160 6.30 -33.22 -5.10
N VAL A 161 6.65 -32.09 -4.47
CA VAL A 161 6.89 -30.80 -5.12
C VAL A 161 8.21 -30.19 -4.64
N GLU A 162 8.73 -29.23 -5.39
CA GLU A 162 9.89 -28.44 -4.97
C GLU A 162 9.45 -27.04 -4.51
N ALA A 163 9.70 -26.70 -3.24
CA ALA A 163 9.41 -25.37 -2.72
C ALA A 163 10.43 -24.35 -3.23
N VAL A 164 9.97 -23.20 -3.71
CA VAL A 164 10.86 -22.07 -4.06
C VAL A 164 10.96 -21.13 -2.87
N VAL A 165 12.17 -20.96 -2.32
CA VAL A 165 12.35 -20.28 -1.03
C VAL A 165 13.32 -19.11 -1.13
N HIS A 166 13.04 -18.03 -0.39
CA HIS A 166 14.01 -16.99 -0.06
C HIS A 166 14.28 -17.03 1.44
N LEU A 167 15.55 -17.13 1.85
CA LEU A 167 15.91 -17.20 3.27
C LEU A 167 15.96 -15.79 3.85
N ALA A 168 15.12 -15.51 4.86
CA ALA A 168 15.29 -14.30 5.66
C ALA A 168 16.51 -14.47 6.58
N VAL A 169 17.28 -13.41 6.73
CA VAL A 169 18.39 -13.32 7.68
C VAL A 169 18.23 -12.08 8.55
N ASP A 170 18.43 -12.22 9.85
CA ASP A 170 18.34 -11.12 10.79
C ASP A 170 19.69 -10.43 10.94
N THR A 171 19.78 -9.20 10.46
CA THR A 171 20.99 -8.37 10.60
C THR A 171 20.85 -7.31 11.70
N GLY A 172 19.73 -7.26 12.41
CA GLY A 172 19.44 -6.29 13.46
C GLY A 172 18.01 -5.77 13.52
N MET A 173 17.08 -6.29 12.72
CA MET A 173 15.65 -5.93 12.82
C MET A 173 14.93 -6.80 13.85
N HIS A 174 15.43 -8.02 14.10
CA HIS A 174 14.90 -8.93 15.11
C HIS A 174 13.42 -9.29 14.91
N ARG A 175 12.96 -9.30 13.65
CA ARG A 175 11.57 -9.63 13.28
C ARG A 175 11.45 -11.05 12.73
N LEU A 176 12.27 -11.37 11.73
CA LEU A 176 12.37 -12.68 11.08
C LEU A 176 13.82 -12.86 10.66
N GLY A 177 14.23 -14.11 10.52
CA GLY A 177 15.43 -14.52 9.84
C GLY A 177 16.40 -15.30 10.70
N ILE A 178 17.23 -16.09 10.04
CA ILE A 178 18.38 -16.76 10.63
C ILE A 178 19.42 -15.70 11.03
N ALA A 179 20.06 -15.84 12.19
CA ALA A 179 21.05 -14.89 12.66
C ALA A 179 22.19 -14.73 11.64
N TRP A 180 22.53 -13.48 11.29
CA TRP A 180 23.52 -13.20 10.24
C TRP A 180 24.94 -13.70 10.56
N ASP A 181 25.26 -13.85 11.84
CA ASP A 181 26.53 -14.30 12.37
C ASP A 181 26.64 -15.83 12.53
N ASP A 182 25.60 -16.57 12.14
CA ASP A 182 25.65 -18.02 11.95
C ASP A 182 25.53 -18.36 10.43
N PRO A 183 26.60 -18.20 9.65
CA PRO A 183 26.59 -18.54 8.22
C PRO A 183 26.33 -20.04 7.99
N ASP A 184 26.71 -20.91 8.94
CA ASP A 184 26.50 -22.34 8.82
C ASP A 184 25.01 -22.71 8.93
N ALA A 185 24.23 -22.03 9.78
CA ALA A 185 22.77 -22.16 9.79
C ALA A 185 22.13 -21.77 8.47
N VAL A 186 22.59 -20.66 7.87
CA VAL A 186 22.10 -20.24 6.55
C VAL A 186 22.46 -21.27 5.48
N ILE A 187 23.66 -21.84 5.51
CA ILE A 187 24.08 -22.90 4.56
C ILE A 187 23.27 -24.18 4.75
N ARG A 188 23.01 -24.60 6.00
CA ARG A 188 22.16 -25.76 6.31
C ARG A 188 20.76 -25.56 5.72
N ALA A 189 20.15 -24.41 5.98
CA ALA A 189 18.85 -24.05 5.40
C ALA A 189 18.87 -23.96 3.87
N PHE A 190 19.97 -23.47 3.29
CA PHE A 190 20.14 -23.35 1.84
C PHE A 190 20.17 -24.70 1.12
N ARG A 191 20.70 -25.73 1.78
CA ARG A 191 20.93 -27.06 1.20
C ARG A 191 19.84 -28.08 1.57
N LEU A 192 18.72 -27.63 2.14
CA LEU A 192 17.63 -28.54 2.50
C LEU A 192 17.05 -29.23 1.25
N PRO A 193 16.94 -30.57 1.25
CA PRO A 193 16.27 -31.28 0.18
C PRO A 193 14.79 -30.86 0.11
N GLY A 194 14.21 -30.83 -1.09
CA GLY A 194 12.83 -30.36 -1.32
C GLY A 194 12.65 -28.84 -1.38
N ALA A 195 13.68 -28.05 -1.07
CA ALA A 195 13.65 -26.59 -1.20
C ALA A 195 14.73 -26.08 -2.17
N ARG A 196 14.31 -25.35 -3.20
CA ARG A 196 15.20 -24.57 -4.06
C ARG A 196 15.27 -23.14 -3.58
N VAL A 197 16.38 -22.80 -2.93
CA VAL A 197 16.64 -21.43 -2.49
C VAL A 197 17.03 -20.55 -3.68
N ARG A 198 16.26 -19.48 -3.88
CA ARG A 198 16.46 -18.49 -4.97
C ARG A 198 17.03 -17.17 -4.47
N GLY A 199 16.85 -16.86 -3.20
CA GLY A 199 17.33 -15.60 -2.64
C GLY A 199 17.65 -15.67 -1.15
N VAL A 200 18.44 -14.70 -0.70
CA VAL A 200 18.75 -14.45 0.70
C VAL A 200 18.52 -12.97 0.94
N PHE A 201 17.82 -12.63 2.03
CA PHE A 201 17.40 -11.26 2.25
C PHE A 201 17.31 -10.85 3.70
N SER A 202 17.49 -9.56 3.94
CA SER A 202 17.24 -8.93 5.23
C SER A 202 16.40 -7.66 5.05
N HIS A 203 16.10 -6.97 6.13
CA HIS A 203 15.34 -5.73 6.15
C HIS A 203 16.03 -4.69 7.05
N LEU A 204 16.21 -3.48 6.53
CA LEU A 204 16.77 -2.36 7.29
C LEU A 204 15.72 -1.83 8.27
N ALA A 205 16.13 -1.61 9.51
CA ALA A 205 15.23 -1.22 10.60
C ALA A 205 14.97 0.29 10.66
N ALA A 206 15.92 1.10 10.21
CA ALA A 206 15.90 2.57 10.42
C ALA A 206 16.32 3.36 9.17
N ALA A 207 16.11 2.80 7.96
CA ALA A 207 16.56 3.45 6.72
C ALA A 207 15.79 4.74 6.38
N ASP A 208 14.58 4.89 6.94
CA ASP A 208 13.70 6.05 6.83
C ASP A 208 14.04 7.19 7.80
N GLY A 209 14.79 6.91 8.87
CA GLY A 209 15.25 7.93 9.82
C GLY A 209 16.50 8.69 9.36
N ALA A 210 16.58 9.98 9.70
CA ALA A 210 17.74 10.83 9.41
C ALA A 210 18.69 11.02 10.61
N THR A 211 18.39 10.48 11.80
CA THR A 211 19.26 10.70 12.96
C THR A 211 20.61 9.98 12.80
N ALA A 212 21.66 10.47 13.44
CA ALA A 212 22.97 9.82 13.42
C ALA A 212 22.92 8.39 13.99
N ARG A 213 21.97 8.10 14.89
CA ARG A 213 21.72 6.75 15.40
C ARG A 213 21.15 5.85 14.30
N ASP A 214 20.16 6.33 13.55
CA ASP A 214 19.48 5.58 12.49
C ASP A 214 20.43 5.26 11.34
N GLN A 215 21.23 6.24 10.93
CA GLN A 215 22.26 6.08 9.90
C GLN A 215 23.31 5.05 10.32
N ARG A 216 23.77 5.09 11.58
CA ARG A 216 24.71 4.10 12.13
C ARG A 216 24.10 2.70 12.14
N ALA A 217 22.87 2.55 12.64
CA ALA A 217 22.17 1.26 12.67
C ALA A 217 22.01 0.68 11.26
N THR A 218 21.57 1.50 10.31
CA THR A 218 21.42 1.13 8.90
C THR A 218 22.75 0.69 8.29
N THR A 219 23.82 1.46 8.50
CA THR A 219 25.16 1.12 8.00
C THR A 219 25.67 -0.22 8.55
N VAL A 220 25.48 -0.46 9.86
CA VAL A 220 25.85 -1.74 10.50
C VAL A 220 25.08 -2.91 9.88
N GLN A 221 23.77 -2.76 9.66
CA GLN A 221 22.97 -3.82 9.02
C GLN A 221 23.43 -4.12 7.59
N ILE A 222 23.80 -3.09 6.81
CA ILE A 222 24.35 -3.24 5.46
C ILE A 222 25.67 -4.02 5.52
N GLN A 223 26.58 -3.64 6.41
CA GLN A 223 27.88 -4.33 6.56
C GLN A 223 27.72 -5.80 6.94
N ARG A 224 26.82 -6.10 7.90
CA ARG A 224 26.49 -7.48 8.31
C ARG A 224 25.97 -8.30 7.15
N PHE A 225 25.01 -7.76 6.40
CA PHE A 225 24.44 -8.44 5.23
C PHE A 225 25.50 -8.67 4.14
N SER A 226 26.31 -7.65 3.81
CA SER A 226 27.41 -7.76 2.84
C SER A 226 28.41 -8.84 3.23
N ARG A 227 28.79 -8.91 4.51
CA ARG A 227 29.73 -9.92 5.02
C ARG A 227 29.17 -11.33 4.87
N LEU A 228 27.93 -11.54 5.29
CA LEU A 228 27.26 -12.83 5.14
C LEU A 228 27.13 -13.21 3.66
N ALA A 229 26.61 -12.33 2.81
CA ALA A 229 26.42 -12.62 1.39
C ALA A 229 27.75 -12.98 0.70
N SER A 230 28.84 -12.29 1.05
CA SER A 230 30.18 -12.59 0.54
C SER A 230 30.69 -13.96 1.00
N GLU A 231 30.44 -14.32 2.28
CA GLU A 231 30.79 -15.65 2.80
C GLU A 231 30.02 -16.76 2.10
N LEU A 232 28.69 -16.61 1.93
CA LEU A 232 27.88 -17.60 1.24
C LEU A 232 28.32 -17.80 -0.22
N ARG A 233 28.67 -16.71 -0.93
CA ARG A 233 29.21 -16.77 -2.29
C ARG A 233 30.58 -17.46 -2.34
N ARG A 234 31.49 -17.18 -1.38
CA ARG A 234 32.78 -17.89 -1.25
C ARG A 234 32.59 -19.39 -1.02
N ARG A 235 31.51 -19.79 -0.35
CA ARG A 235 31.11 -21.20 -0.12
C ARG A 235 30.43 -21.83 -1.35
N GLY A 236 30.42 -21.15 -2.49
CA GLY A 236 29.91 -21.64 -3.77
C GLY A 236 28.40 -21.52 -3.95
N LEU A 237 27.69 -20.77 -3.09
CA LEU A 237 26.24 -20.60 -3.21
C LEU A 237 25.89 -19.46 -4.17
N THR A 238 24.89 -19.70 -5.03
CA THR A 238 24.35 -18.72 -5.99
C THR A 238 22.92 -18.37 -5.61
N PHE A 239 22.63 -17.08 -5.42
CA PHE A 239 21.33 -16.59 -4.97
C PHE A 239 21.16 -15.11 -5.30
N CYS A 240 19.91 -14.65 -5.37
CA CYS A 240 19.57 -13.23 -5.41
C CYS A 240 19.64 -12.62 -3.99
N ALA A 241 20.56 -11.69 -3.78
CA ALA A 241 20.68 -10.91 -2.56
C ALA A 241 19.81 -9.65 -2.64
N HIS A 242 18.92 -9.44 -1.67
CA HIS A 242 18.11 -8.22 -1.61
C HIS A 242 17.93 -7.68 -0.18
N LEU A 243 18.25 -6.40 0.04
CA LEU A 243 18.24 -5.78 1.36
C LEU A 243 17.30 -4.57 1.44
N ALA A 244 17.50 -3.62 0.52
CA ALA A 244 16.85 -2.32 0.57
C ALA A 244 15.33 -2.40 0.38
N SER A 245 14.60 -1.66 1.24
CA SER A 245 13.24 -1.19 0.97
C SER A 245 13.29 0.16 0.25
N SER A 246 12.17 0.88 0.10
CA SER A 246 12.11 2.21 -0.53
C SER A 246 13.22 3.16 -0.04
N TYR A 247 13.31 3.43 1.26
CA TYR A 247 14.32 4.37 1.78
C TYR A 247 15.75 3.86 1.64
N GLY A 248 15.97 2.55 1.84
CA GLY A 248 17.27 1.93 1.57
C GLY A 248 17.71 2.13 0.13
N THR A 249 16.78 2.01 -0.82
CA THR A 249 17.01 2.12 -2.26
C THR A 249 17.42 3.54 -2.62
N LEU A 250 16.71 4.52 -2.07
CA LEU A 250 16.89 5.93 -2.45
C LEU A 250 18.04 6.62 -1.72
N ARG A 251 18.39 6.19 -0.50
CA ARG A 251 19.39 6.86 0.35
C ARG A 251 20.72 6.12 0.43
N TYR A 252 20.74 4.81 0.16
CA TYR A 252 21.91 3.96 0.38
C TYR A 252 22.19 3.09 -0.86
N PRO A 253 22.87 3.61 -1.90
CA PRO A 253 23.19 2.84 -3.11
C PRO A 253 23.92 1.52 -2.83
N CYS A 254 24.74 1.46 -1.78
CA CYS A 254 25.42 0.25 -1.32
C CYS A 254 24.49 -0.86 -0.78
N ALA A 255 23.21 -0.56 -0.58
CA ALA A 255 22.19 -1.51 -0.12
C ALA A 255 21.36 -2.13 -1.26
N CYS A 256 21.66 -1.80 -2.53
CA CYS A 256 20.85 -2.25 -3.67
C CYS A 256 21.08 -3.73 -4.07
N PHE A 257 22.28 -4.27 -3.88
CA PHE A 257 22.64 -5.66 -4.22
C PHE A 257 22.09 -6.12 -5.58
N ASP A 258 21.53 -7.34 -5.67
CA ASP A 258 21.00 -7.92 -6.90
C ASP A 258 19.54 -7.46 -7.14
N ALA A 259 18.80 -7.13 -6.07
CA ALA A 259 17.45 -6.59 -6.18
C ALA A 259 17.06 -5.71 -4.96
N VAL A 260 16.13 -4.79 -5.20
CA VAL A 260 15.51 -3.92 -4.19
C VAL A 260 14.01 -4.16 -4.10
N ARG A 261 13.42 -3.89 -2.92
CA ARG A 261 11.98 -4.05 -2.67
C ARG A 261 11.32 -2.70 -2.49
N VAL A 262 10.71 -2.19 -3.55
CA VAL A 262 10.15 -0.83 -3.57
C VAL A 262 8.67 -0.88 -3.18
N GLY A 263 8.34 -0.31 -2.03
CA GLY A 263 6.98 -0.19 -1.51
C GLY A 263 6.49 1.25 -1.62
N ILE A 264 6.49 1.99 -0.51
CA ILE A 264 5.84 3.32 -0.44
C ILE A 264 6.24 4.31 -1.54
N ALA A 265 7.52 4.33 -1.96
CA ALA A 265 8.01 5.21 -3.02
C ALA A 265 7.39 4.92 -4.40
N LEU A 266 6.95 3.67 -4.64
CA LEU A 266 6.24 3.28 -5.85
C LEU A 266 4.93 4.09 -6.01
N TYR A 267 4.32 4.43 -4.88
CA TYR A 267 3.05 5.17 -4.80
C TYR A 267 3.25 6.68 -4.69
N GLY A 268 4.50 7.17 -4.82
CA GLY A 268 4.84 8.59 -4.88
C GLY A 268 4.67 9.37 -3.58
N VAL A 269 4.72 8.67 -2.44
CA VAL A 269 4.53 9.27 -1.11
C VAL A 269 5.61 8.83 -0.14
N SER A 270 5.92 9.66 0.86
CA SER A 270 6.83 9.26 1.95
C SER A 270 6.05 8.50 3.04
N SER A 271 6.71 7.54 3.70
CA SER A 271 6.18 6.88 4.90
C SER A 271 6.19 7.82 6.10
N ALA A 272 7.35 8.44 6.37
CA ALA A 272 7.52 9.40 7.44
C ALA A 272 7.18 10.82 6.93
N PRO A 273 6.21 11.52 7.53
CA PRO A 273 5.74 12.82 7.05
C PRO A 273 6.81 13.90 6.93
N ASP A 274 7.80 13.89 7.82
CA ASP A 274 8.89 14.87 7.87
C ASP A 274 10.13 14.44 7.08
N GLU A 275 10.07 13.30 6.39
CA GLU A 275 11.17 12.69 5.65
C GLU A 275 10.78 12.50 4.18
N PRO A 276 10.84 13.57 3.36
CA PRO A 276 10.36 13.53 1.99
C PRO A 276 11.19 12.60 1.10
N LEU A 277 10.57 12.14 0.01
CA LEU A 277 11.28 11.46 -1.07
C LEU A 277 12.19 12.47 -1.81
N PRO A 278 13.30 12.02 -2.43
CA PRO A 278 14.15 12.89 -3.24
C PRO A 278 13.34 13.53 -4.38
N ALA A 279 13.31 14.87 -4.38
CA ALA A 279 12.51 15.64 -5.33
C ALA A 279 12.97 15.41 -6.79
N GLU A 280 14.26 15.14 -6.99
CA GLU A 280 14.83 14.94 -8.33
C GLU A 280 14.25 13.71 -9.05
N LEU A 281 13.69 12.75 -8.31
CA LEU A 281 13.05 11.58 -8.89
C LEU A 281 11.69 11.88 -9.52
N GLY A 282 11.06 12.99 -9.15
CA GLY A 282 9.75 13.40 -9.67
C GLY A 282 8.69 12.31 -9.49
N LEU A 283 8.65 11.67 -8.32
CA LEU A 283 7.64 10.66 -8.01
C LEU A 283 6.31 11.34 -7.67
N GLU A 284 5.23 10.82 -8.23
CA GLU A 284 3.91 11.45 -8.18
C GLU A 284 2.93 10.61 -7.34
N PRO A 285 2.16 11.22 -6.42
CA PRO A 285 1.13 10.50 -5.68
C PRO A 285 0.16 9.78 -6.61
N VAL A 286 -0.09 8.50 -6.35
CA VAL A 286 -0.92 7.64 -7.21
C VAL A 286 -2.40 7.67 -6.83
N LEU A 287 -2.72 8.08 -5.60
CA LEU A 287 -4.05 7.94 -5.00
C LEU A 287 -4.67 9.27 -4.61
N SER A 288 -5.98 9.40 -4.87
CA SER A 288 -6.85 10.42 -4.27
C SER A 288 -8.01 9.76 -3.52
N LEU A 289 -8.40 10.31 -2.36
CA LEU A 289 -9.54 9.88 -1.55
C LEU A 289 -10.62 10.96 -1.62
N ARG A 290 -11.81 10.59 -2.08
CA ARG A 290 -12.92 11.53 -2.30
C ARG A 290 -14.22 11.01 -1.71
N ALA A 291 -15.11 11.92 -1.35
CA ALA A 291 -16.43 11.60 -0.83
C ALA A 291 -17.45 12.68 -1.18
N ARG A 292 -18.73 12.30 -1.26
CA ARG A 292 -19.83 13.23 -1.55
C ARG A 292 -20.27 13.98 -0.30
N VAL A 293 -20.65 15.24 -0.50
CA VAL A 293 -21.45 16.02 0.46
C VAL A 293 -22.85 15.44 0.48
N ALA A 294 -23.27 14.90 1.62
CA ALA A 294 -24.60 14.32 1.80
C ALA A 294 -25.67 15.38 2.08
N CYS A 295 -25.34 16.38 2.90
CA CYS A 295 -26.22 17.52 3.16
C CYS A 295 -25.42 18.74 3.63
N VAL A 296 -26.03 19.91 3.52
CA VAL A 296 -25.48 21.19 3.99
C VAL A 296 -26.52 21.85 4.88
N ARG A 297 -26.08 22.33 6.06
CA ARG A 297 -26.97 22.92 7.07
C ARG A 297 -26.39 24.20 7.62
N ARG A 298 -27.26 25.17 7.92
CA ARG A 298 -26.90 26.31 8.77
C ARG A 298 -26.99 25.88 10.23
N VAL A 299 -25.93 26.11 10.98
CA VAL A 299 -25.84 25.86 12.42
C VAL A 299 -25.84 27.22 13.12
N PRO A 300 -26.84 27.53 13.96
CA PRO A 300 -26.92 28.80 14.68
C PRO A 300 -25.70 29.06 15.57
N ALA A 301 -25.44 30.34 15.83
CA ALA A 301 -24.44 30.74 16.81
C ALA A 301 -24.70 30.08 18.18
N GLY A 302 -23.66 29.53 18.79
CA GLY A 302 -23.71 28.85 20.09
C GLY A 302 -24.04 27.36 20.03
N GLU A 303 -24.46 26.82 18.88
CA GLU A 303 -24.73 25.38 18.75
C GLU A 303 -23.47 24.57 18.40
N GLY A 304 -23.34 23.41 19.05
CA GLY A 304 -22.23 22.49 18.83
C GLY A 304 -22.46 21.50 17.69
N VAL A 305 -21.40 21.01 17.07
CA VAL A 305 -21.47 20.05 15.95
C VAL A 305 -21.00 18.64 16.36
N GLY A 306 -21.78 17.62 15.99
CA GLY A 306 -21.43 16.21 16.13
C GLY A 306 -21.46 15.67 17.56
N TYR A 307 -20.85 14.50 17.77
CA TYR A 307 -20.89 13.83 19.07
C TYR A 307 -20.29 14.67 20.19
N GLY A 308 -21.07 14.90 21.24
CA GLY A 308 -20.67 15.66 22.42
C GLY A 308 -20.67 17.17 22.24
N LEU A 309 -21.14 17.69 21.08
CA LEU A 309 -21.32 19.12 20.84
C LEU A 309 -20.07 19.96 21.14
N LEU A 310 -18.89 19.37 20.93
CA LEU A 310 -17.61 19.93 21.39
C LEU A 310 -17.14 21.15 20.59
N ASP A 311 -17.74 21.39 19.43
CA ASP A 311 -17.35 22.44 18.51
C ASP A 311 -18.51 23.43 18.36
N SER A 312 -18.58 24.40 19.28
CA SER A 312 -19.55 25.50 19.30
C SER A 312 -18.83 26.83 19.05
N THR A 313 -19.41 27.68 18.22
CA THR A 313 -18.85 28.97 17.81
C THR A 313 -19.84 30.11 18.05
N PRO A 314 -19.39 31.33 18.38
CA PRO A 314 -20.29 32.47 18.59
C PRO A 314 -20.88 33.04 17.28
N ALA A 315 -20.50 32.50 16.11
CA ALA A 315 -21.03 32.86 14.81
C ALA A 315 -21.85 31.71 14.21
N GLU A 316 -22.86 32.05 13.40
CA GLU A 316 -23.56 31.09 12.54
C GLU A 316 -22.57 30.49 11.54
N ARG A 317 -22.70 29.18 11.28
CA ARG A 317 -21.85 28.46 10.33
C ARG A 317 -22.65 27.68 9.31
N CYS A 318 -22.06 27.47 8.14
CA CYS A 318 -22.54 26.53 7.14
C CYS A 318 -21.73 25.22 7.26
N ILE A 319 -22.38 24.14 7.66
CA ILE A 319 -21.74 22.85 7.90
C ILE A 319 -22.19 21.84 6.83
N ALA A 320 -21.22 21.26 6.12
CA ALA A 320 -21.43 20.15 5.20
C ALA A 320 -21.17 18.83 5.92
N THR A 321 -22.09 17.86 5.77
CA THR A 321 -21.86 16.47 6.16
C THR A 321 -21.30 15.71 4.96
N VAL A 322 -20.10 15.15 5.10
CA VAL A 322 -19.43 14.35 4.07
C VAL A 322 -19.62 12.88 4.38
N ALA A 323 -19.98 12.08 3.37
CA ALA A 323 -20.38 10.69 3.51
C ALA A 323 -19.20 9.70 3.63
N ILE A 324 -18.24 9.98 4.51
CA ILE A 324 -17.11 9.13 4.83
C ILE A 324 -16.74 9.22 6.32
N GLY A 325 -16.36 8.12 6.94
CA GLY A 325 -15.99 8.09 8.35
C GLY A 325 -14.90 7.07 8.70
N TYR A 326 -14.74 6.78 9.98
CA TYR A 326 -13.64 5.94 10.44
C TYR A 326 -13.75 4.46 10.04
N ALA A 327 -14.95 3.96 9.74
CA ALA A 327 -15.12 2.61 9.21
C ALA A 327 -14.76 2.50 7.72
N ASP A 328 -14.49 3.62 7.05
CA ASP A 328 -13.93 3.66 5.70
C ASP A 328 -12.40 3.76 5.69
N GLY A 329 -11.79 4.05 6.85
CA GLY A 329 -10.35 4.16 7.02
C GLY A 329 -9.88 5.54 7.51
N VAL A 330 -10.76 6.54 7.63
CA VAL A 330 -10.39 7.88 8.11
C VAL A 330 -10.05 7.81 9.62
N PRO A 331 -8.82 8.13 10.06
CA PRO A 331 -8.47 8.03 11.47
C PRO A 331 -9.36 8.92 12.35
N ARG A 332 -10.03 8.34 13.34
CA ARG A 332 -10.88 9.10 14.28
C ARG A 332 -10.08 10.14 15.09
N SER A 333 -8.77 9.95 15.24
CA SER A 333 -7.85 10.90 15.88
C SER A 333 -7.77 12.25 15.16
N LEU A 334 -8.23 12.34 13.91
CA LEU A 334 -8.28 13.57 13.12
C LEU A 334 -9.45 14.51 13.49
N SER A 335 -10.28 14.12 14.45
CA SER A 335 -11.40 14.93 14.94
C SER A 335 -10.90 16.31 15.41
N GLY A 336 -11.32 17.38 14.74
CA GLY A 336 -10.94 18.76 15.07
C GLY A 336 -9.53 19.20 14.62
N SER A 337 -8.79 18.36 13.89
CA SER A 337 -7.45 18.69 13.40
C SER A 337 -7.26 18.49 11.89
N ALA A 338 -8.14 17.73 11.23
CA ALA A 338 -8.09 17.55 9.78
C ALA A 338 -8.75 18.70 9.01
N SER A 339 -8.48 18.71 7.71
CA SER A 339 -9.18 19.54 6.73
C SER A 339 -9.53 18.66 5.51
N VAL A 340 -10.46 19.13 4.70
CA VAL A 340 -10.77 18.58 3.37
C VAL A 340 -10.75 19.72 2.34
N LEU A 341 -10.70 19.40 1.06
CA LEU A 341 -10.92 20.38 -0.01
C LEU A 341 -12.35 20.27 -0.51
N VAL A 342 -13.04 21.40 -0.64
CA VAL A 342 -14.36 21.51 -1.28
C VAL A 342 -14.31 22.69 -2.25
N SER A 343 -14.57 22.46 -3.53
CA SER A 343 -14.47 23.48 -4.59
C SER A 343 -13.11 24.18 -4.60
N GLY A 344 -12.04 23.41 -4.36
CA GLY A 344 -10.65 23.87 -4.27
C GLY A 344 -10.28 24.66 -3.01
N ALA A 345 -11.25 24.94 -2.12
CA ALA A 345 -11.00 25.61 -0.85
C ALA A 345 -10.75 24.61 0.27
N ARG A 346 -9.78 24.91 1.15
CA ARG A 346 -9.48 24.08 2.32
C ARG A 346 -10.44 24.40 3.46
N CYS A 347 -11.20 23.40 3.89
CA CYS A 347 -12.25 23.50 4.89
C CYS A 347 -11.92 22.61 6.11
N PRO A 348 -12.01 23.12 7.35
CA PRO A 348 -11.68 22.34 8.52
C PRO A 348 -12.75 21.28 8.83
N VAL A 349 -12.31 20.11 9.30
CA VAL A 349 -13.20 19.09 9.86
C VAL A 349 -13.59 19.52 11.27
N VAL A 350 -14.89 19.58 11.52
CA VAL A 350 -15.46 20.06 12.78
C VAL A 350 -16.16 18.96 13.56
N GLY A 351 -16.08 19.06 14.89
CA GLY A 351 -16.61 18.03 15.79
C GLY A 351 -15.85 16.70 15.67
N ARG A 352 -16.51 15.62 16.11
CA ARG A 352 -15.94 14.27 16.08
C ARG A 352 -16.27 13.56 14.77
N ILE A 353 -15.27 12.88 14.20
CA ILE A 353 -15.45 11.97 13.06
C ILE A 353 -16.30 10.78 13.51
N CYS A 354 -17.38 10.52 12.79
CA CYS A 354 -18.32 9.44 13.02
C CYS A 354 -17.92 8.18 12.23
N MET A 355 -18.67 7.09 12.41
CA MET A 355 -18.38 5.80 11.75
C MET A 355 -18.39 5.92 10.22
N ASP A 356 -19.37 6.64 9.68
CA ASP A 356 -19.66 6.69 8.25
C ASP A 356 -19.67 8.12 7.68
N GLN A 357 -19.48 9.12 8.54
CA GLN A 357 -19.63 10.53 8.18
C GLN A 357 -18.66 11.42 8.96
N LEU A 358 -18.37 12.58 8.41
CA LEU A 358 -17.68 13.67 9.08
C LEU A 358 -18.33 15.01 8.71
N MET A 359 -18.13 16.03 9.55
CA MET A 359 -18.67 17.37 9.34
C MET A 359 -17.55 18.34 9.00
N VAL A 360 -17.83 19.25 8.09
CA VAL A 360 -16.87 20.19 7.51
C VAL A 360 -17.47 21.59 7.56
N ASP A 361 -16.71 22.56 8.06
CA ASP A 361 -17.10 23.96 8.01
C ASP A 361 -16.85 24.53 6.62
N VAL A 362 -17.93 24.81 5.91
CA VAL A 362 -17.94 25.38 4.56
C VAL A 362 -18.48 26.81 4.56
N THR A 363 -18.49 27.50 5.71
CA THR A 363 -19.03 28.87 5.85
C THR A 363 -18.40 29.85 4.85
N GLY A 364 -17.10 29.72 4.59
CA GLY A 364 -16.37 30.56 3.63
C GLY A 364 -16.47 30.09 2.16
N VAL A 365 -17.13 28.97 1.88
CA VAL A 365 -17.22 28.39 0.54
C VAL A 365 -18.64 28.54 0.00
N GLY A 366 -18.80 29.42 -0.99
CA GLY A 366 -20.09 29.67 -1.62
C GLY A 366 -20.55 28.50 -2.49
N GLY A 367 -21.85 28.20 -2.47
CA GLY A 367 -22.49 27.30 -3.44
C GLY A 367 -22.35 25.80 -3.18
N VAL A 368 -21.79 25.39 -2.04
CA VAL A 368 -21.70 23.96 -1.67
C VAL A 368 -23.09 23.35 -1.57
N SER A 369 -23.30 22.26 -2.31
CA SER A 369 -24.58 21.57 -2.48
C SER A 369 -24.44 20.06 -2.21
N PRO A 370 -25.53 19.37 -1.82
CA PRO A 370 -25.53 17.91 -1.78
C PRO A 370 -25.11 17.32 -3.13
N GLY A 371 -24.27 16.29 -3.11
CA GLY A 371 -23.69 15.65 -4.29
C GLY A 371 -22.31 16.18 -4.69
N ASP A 372 -21.94 17.40 -4.25
CA ASP A 372 -20.61 17.97 -4.48
C ASP A 372 -19.51 17.09 -3.86
N VAL A 373 -18.28 17.20 -4.38
CA VAL A 373 -17.16 16.35 -3.99
C VAL A 373 -16.27 17.05 -2.97
N ALA A 374 -16.01 16.36 -1.88
CA ALA A 374 -14.96 16.69 -0.92
C ALA A 374 -13.74 15.80 -1.16
N THR A 375 -12.56 16.40 -1.30
CA THR A 375 -11.28 15.68 -1.46
C THR A 375 -10.57 15.63 -0.10
N LEU A 376 -10.36 14.42 0.41
CA LEU A 376 -9.69 14.19 1.70
C LEU A 376 -8.18 13.95 1.53
N ILE A 377 -7.79 13.33 0.42
CA ILE A 377 -6.40 13.14 0.00
C ILE A 377 -6.35 13.38 -1.50
N GLY A 378 -5.37 14.15 -1.98
CA GLY A 378 -5.22 14.48 -3.39
C GLY A 378 -5.43 15.96 -3.67
N ARG A 379 -5.70 16.27 -4.94
CA ARG A 379 -5.87 17.65 -5.44
C ARG A 379 -7.31 17.96 -5.80
N ASP A 380 -7.67 19.22 -5.57
CA ASP A 380 -8.90 19.86 -6.04
C ASP A 380 -8.59 21.32 -6.39
N GLY A 381 -8.67 21.68 -7.67
CA GLY A 381 -8.21 22.96 -8.18
C GLY A 381 -6.73 23.24 -7.83
N ALA A 382 -6.47 24.37 -7.19
CA ALA A 382 -5.14 24.74 -6.69
C ALA A 382 -4.82 24.16 -5.31
N GLY A 383 -5.80 23.56 -4.63
CA GLY A 383 -5.63 22.95 -3.32
C GLY A 383 -5.05 21.53 -3.40
N GLU A 384 -4.23 21.18 -2.42
CA GLU A 384 -3.70 19.82 -2.23
C GLU A 384 -3.75 19.43 -0.75
N ILE A 385 -4.18 18.20 -0.48
CA ILE A 385 -4.01 17.53 0.81
C ILE A 385 -3.20 16.27 0.56
N ARG A 386 -1.97 16.29 1.05
CA ARG A 386 -1.05 15.16 0.94
C ARG A 386 -1.33 14.12 2.02
N VAL A 387 -1.12 12.84 1.71
CA VAL A 387 -1.30 11.78 2.71
C VAL A 387 -0.32 11.91 3.88
N GLU A 388 0.87 12.45 3.63
CA GLU A 388 1.87 12.78 4.64
C GLU A 388 1.30 13.75 5.69
N GLU A 389 0.53 14.74 5.25
CA GLU A 389 -0.13 15.71 6.14
C GLU A 389 -1.18 15.03 7.02
N VAL A 390 -2.00 14.16 6.42
CA VAL A 390 -3.01 13.38 7.15
C VAL A 390 -2.35 12.45 8.17
N ALA A 391 -1.26 11.79 7.79
CA ALA A 391 -0.50 10.92 8.68
C ALA A 391 0.09 11.70 9.86
N LYS A 392 0.68 12.88 9.61
CA LYS A 392 1.21 13.77 10.65
C LYS A 392 0.12 14.19 11.64
N ALA A 393 -1.02 14.65 11.13
CA ALA A 393 -2.15 15.06 11.97
C ALA A 393 -2.74 13.89 12.79
N ALA A 394 -2.69 12.66 12.27
CA ALA A 394 -3.15 11.46 12.95
C ALA A 394 -2.11 10.86 13.92
N GLY A 395 -0.87 11.37 13.95
CA GLY A 395 0.21 10.83 14.77
C GLY A 395 0.74 9.47 14.27
N THR A 396 0.77 9.27 12.94
CA THR A 396 1.17 8.00 12.31
C THR A 396 1.97 8.21 11.02
N ILE A 397 2.17 7.15 10.25
CA ILE A 397 2.85 7.09 8.95
C ILE A 397 1.86 6.92 7.79
N SER A 398 2.22 7.40 6.60
CA SER A 398 1.38 7.33 5.40
C SER A 398 0.96 5.90 5.04
N ASN A 399 1.85 4.92 5.28
CA ASN A 399 1.55 3.52 5.04
C ASN A 399 0.30 3.06 5.82
N GLU A 400 0.14 3.51 7.06
CA GLU A 400 -1.01 3.15 7.89
C GLU A 400 -2.28 3.81 7.36
N VAL A 401 -2.22 5.11 7.02
CA VAL A 401 -3.37 5.84 6.45
C VAL A 401 -3.89 5.15 5.19
N LEU A 402 -2.98 4.80 4.27
CA LEU A 402 -3.34 4.21 2.97
C LEU A 402 -3.84 2.76 3.11
N SER A 403 -3.13 1.94 3.88
CA SER A 403 -3.49 0.51 4.03
C SER A 403 -4.77 0.27 4.85
N ARG A 404 -5.27 1.29 5.57
CA ARG A 404 -6.53 1.24 6.30
C ARG A 404 -7.76 1.59 5.47
N LEU A 405 -7.58 2.05 4.23
CA LEU A 405 -8.70 2.32 3.33
C LEU A 405 -9.43 1.00 3.03
N GLY A 406 -10.61 0.83 3.61
CA GLY A 406 -11.33 -0.44 3.62
C GLY A 406 -12.03 -0.78 2.31
N GLU A 407 -12.56 -1.99 2.20
CA GLU A 407 -13.25 -2.49 0.98
C GLU A 407 -14.57 -1.75 0.67
N ARG A 408 -15.13 -1.01 1.64
CA ARG A 408 -16.31 -0.14 1.44
C ARG A 408 -16.06 1.00 0.46
N LEU A 409 -14.79 1.31 0.19
CA LEU A 409 -14.37 2.30 -0.79
C LEU A 409 -14.08 1.62 -2.12
N PRO A 410 -14.92 1.78 -3.18
CA PRO A 410 -14.56 1.32 -4.51
C PRO A 410 -13.27 2.01 -4.97
N ARG A 411 -12.39 1.24 -5.62
CA ARG A 411 -11.21 1.77 -6.32
C ARG A 411 -11.60 1.99 -7.78
N VAL A 412 -11.40 3.21 -8.26
CA VAL A 412 -11.72 3.60 -9.64
C VAL A 412 -10.47 4.17 -10.30
N VAL A 413 -10.41 4.09 -11.63
CA VAL A 413 -9.28 4.62 -12.39
C VAL A 413 -9.43 6.14 -12.48
N ALA A 414 -8.39 6.88 -12.09
CA ALA A 414 -8.37 8.33 -12.27
C ALA A 414 -8.52 8.68 -13.76
N ALA A 415 -9.38 9.65 -14.09
CA ALA A 415 -9.41 10.18 -15.46
C ALA A 415 -8.02 10.75 -15.78
N SER A 416 -7.37 10.21 -16.80
CA SER A 416 -6.11 10.77 -17.27
C SER A 416 -6.38 12.22 -17.67
N ALA A 417 -5.62 13.16 -17.10
CA ALA A 417 -5.54 14.50 -17.67
C ALA A 417 -4.98 14.31 -19.09
N VAL A 418 -5.84 14.44 -20.10
CA VAL A 418 -5.39 14.57 -21.48
C VAL A 418 -4.64 15.90 -21.53
N SER A 419 -3.33 15.83 -21.30
CA SER A 419 -2.41 16.90 -21.65
C SER A 419 -2.46 17.05 -23.17
N GLY A 420 -3.19 18.07 -23.63
CA GLY A 420 -3.20 18.48 -25.04
C GLY A 420 -1.88 19.09 -25.47
#